data_AF-A0A953RZB1-F1
#
_entry.id   AF-A0A953RZB1-F1
#
_cell.length_a   1.000
_cell.length_b   1.000
_cell.length_c   1.000
_cell.angle_alpha   90.00
_cell.angle_beta   90.00
_cell.angle_gamma   90.00
#
_symmetry.space_group_name_H-M   'P 1'
#
loop_
_entity.id
_entity.type
_entity.pdbx_description
1 polymer ?
#
loop_
_entity_poly.entity_id
_entity_poly.type
_entity_poly.pdbx_seq_one_letter_code
_entity_poly.pdbx_strand_id
1 'polypeptide(L)'
;MHKALQLAVLTIGLAASALAGPTLACHEWVSTPGSVFETLDQLRRTSMAADDSPANMQAARAKLAQLRADIKPGDPVSLMKAGYWAEVMHAIGISPDSDGPELMLRALALRPNDAEYEFMVALAHFDHDKATFQKHWNRAQELAKPGSVAAQNLELFRKSLAERGV
;
A
#
# COMPACT_ATOMS: atom_id res chain seq x y z
N MET A 1 1.87 55.54 -11.11
CA MET A 1 3.02 54.62 -10.96
C MET A 1 3.30 54.54 -9.46
N HIS A 2 2.96 53.52 -8.69
CA HIS A 2 3.31 52.12 -8.84
C HIS A 2 2.25 51.21 -8.16
N LYS A 3 1.95 50.09 -8.82
CA LYS A 3 1.36 48.89 -8.22
C LYS A 3 2.37 48.25 -7.25
N ALA A 4 1.85 47.49 -6.28
CA ALA A 4 2.46 46.44 -5.44
C ALA A 4 2.12 46.72 -3.97
N LEU A 5 1.63 45.80 -3.14
CA LEU A 5 1.75 44.36 -3.19
C LEU A 5 0.63 43.76 -2.31
N GLN A 6 -0.47 43.31 -2.91
CA GLN A 6 -1.26 42.22 -2.34
C GLN A 6 -0.40 40.98 -2.50
N LEU A 7 0.15 40.42 -1.42
CA LEU A 7 0.55 39.01 -1.35
C LEU A 7 0.95 38.66 0.10
N ALA A 8 -0.02 38.22 0.89
CA ALA A 8 0.25 37.55 2.15
C ALA A 8 -0.87 36.55 2.47
N VAL A 9 -1.21 35.71 1.49
CA VAL A 9 -2.03 34.51 1.72
C VAL A 9 -1.44 33.43 0.82
N LEU A 10 -0.55 32.59 1.34
CA LEU A 10 -0.21 31.25 0.80
C LEU A 10 0.98 30.62 1.54
N THR A 11 0.83 30.30 2.83
CA THR A 11 1.75 29.35 3.50
C THR A 11 1.07 28.61 4.65
N ILE A 12 -0.10 28.02 4.42
CA ILE A 12 -0.63 26.97 5.29
C ILE A 12 -1.30 25.94 4.38
N GLY A 13 -0.59 24.86 4.05
CA GLY A 13 -1.19 23.82 3.20
C GLY A 13 -0.33 22.58 2.92
N LEU A 14 0.82 22.40 3.57
CA LEU A 14 1.71 21.27 3.33
C LEU A 14 2.27 20.73 4.65
N ALA A 15 1.40 20.23 5.54
CA ALA A 15 1.87 19.53 6.75
C ALA A 15 0.84 18.61 7.43
N ALA A 16 -0.27 18.22 6.78
CA ALA A 16 -1.27 17.35 7.44
C ALA A 16 -1.11 15.85 7.12
N SER A 17 -0.35 15.49 6.08
CA SER A 17 -0.33 14.11 5.57
C SER A 17 0.65 13.16 6.27
N ALA A 18 1.52 13.67 7.13
CA ALA A 18 2.61 12.87 7.73
C ALA A 18 2.19 12.05 8.97
N LEU A 19 0.98 12.26 9.52
CA LEU A 19 0.56 11.69 10.80
C LEU A 19 -0.13 10.32 10.72
N ALA A 20 -0.45 9.83 9.53
CA ALA A 20 -1.24 8.60 9.37
C ALA A 20 -0.42 7.34 9.00
N GLY A 21 0.91 7.46 8.81
CA GLY A 21 1.75 6.39 8.28
C GLY A 21 1.41 6.00 6.83
N PRO A 22 2.14 5.05 6.22
CA PRO A 22 1.91 4.67 4.84
C PRO A 22 0.58 3.95 4.70
N THR A 23 -0.15 4.29 3.64
CA THR A 23 -1.52 3.83 3.43
C THR A 23 -1.62 2.29 3.43
N LEU A 24 -0.63 1.61 2.84
CA LEU A 24 -0.55 0.15 2.76
C LEU A 24 -0.42 -0.54 4.13
N ALA A 25 0.10 0.15 5.16
CA ALA A 25 0.27 -0.41 6.50
C ALA A 25 -0.83 0.02 7.48
N CYS A 26 -1.30 1.26 7.34
CA CYS A 26 -2.15 1.91 8.33
C CYS A 26 -3.64 1.84 7.98
N HIS A 27 -4.00 1.47 6.75
CA HIS A 27 -5.39 1.21 6.41
C HIS A 27 -5.86 -0.10 7.07
N GLU A 28 -6.91 -0.02 7.88
CA GLU A 28 -7.61 -1.21 8.34
C GLU A 28 -8.34 -1.89 7.18
N TRP A 29 -8.23 -3.22 7.11
CA TRP A 29 -8.95 -4.01 6.12
C TRP A 29 -9.70 -5.16 6.77
N VAL A 30 -10.76 -5.61 6.12
CA VAL A 30 -11.39 -6.90 6.36
C VAL A 30 -10.46 -8.00 5.86
N SER A 31 -10.22 -8.96 6.74
CA SER A 31 -9.46 -10.19 6.48
C SER A 31 -10.40 -11.38 6.63
N THR A 32 -10.47 -12.25 5.62
CA THR A 32 -11.20 -13.53 5.71
C THR A 32 -10.34 -14.71 5.28
N PRO A 33 -10.66 -15.94 5.73
CA PRO A 33 -9.95 -17.14 5.31
C PRO A 33 -9.81 -17.25 3.79
N GLY A 34 -8.58 -17.47 3.32
CA GLY A 34 -8.22 -17.64 1.92
C GLY A 34 -8.02 -16.34 1.12
N SER A 35 -8.19 -15.17 1.74
CA SER A 35 -7.94 -13.87 1.10
C SER A 35 -6.46 -13.49 1.11
N VAL A 36 -6.07 -12.61 0.19
CA VAL A 36 -4.73 -12.01 0.20
C VAL A 36 -4.52 -11.17 1.47
N PHE A 37 -5.60 -10.54 1.96
CA PHE A 37 -5.61 -9.72 3.17
C PHE A 37 -5.26 -10.52 4.43
N GLU A 38 -5.82 -11.73 4.58
CA GLU A 38 -5.44 -12.66 5.65
C GLU A 38 -3.96 -12.98 5.60
N THR A 39 -3.47 -13.23 4.39
CA THR A 39 -2.10 -13.65 4.18
C THR A 39 -1.07 -12.56 4.48
N LEU A 40 -1.48 -11.29 4.39
CA LEU A 40 -0.65 -10.11 4.66
C LEU A 40 -0.79 -9.59 6.10
N ASP A 41 -1.82 -10.00 6.83
CA ASP A 41 -2.16 -9.38 8.12
C ASP A 41 -1.05 -9.50 9.17
N GLN A 42 -0.33 -10.63 9.21
CA GLN A 42 0.83 -10.75 10.10
C GLN A 42 1.96 -9.76 9.72
N LEU A 43 2.21 -9.54 8.43
CA LEU A 43 3.21 -8.58 7.97
C LEU A 43 2.79 -7.15 8.34
N ARG A 44 1.50 -6.81 8.15
CA ARG A 44 0.93 -5.52 8.53
C ARG A 44 1.12 -5.24 10.03
N ARG A 45 0.76 -6.19 10.89
CA ARG A 45 0.95 -6.06 12.36
C ARG A 45 2.41 -5.87 12.72
N THR A 46 3.32 -6.61 12.08
CA THR A 46 4.76 -6.45 12.32
C THR A 46 5.26 -5.08 11.84
N SER A 47 4.79 -4.58 10.69
CA SER A 47 5.21 -3.25 10.21
C SER A 47 4.72 -2.10 11.08
N MET A 48 3.55 -2.23 11.71
CA MET A 48 3.03 -1.22 12.63
C MET A 48 3.86 -1.07 13.91
N ALA A 49 4.66 -2.08 14.26
CA ALA A 49 5.54 -2.08 15.42
C ALA A 49 6.99 -1.71 15.07
N ALA A 50 7.30 -1.45 13.80
CA ALA A 50 8.65 -1.16 13.36
C ALA A 50 9.05 0.30 13.63
N ASP A 51 10.29 0.51 14.05
CA ASP A 51 10.91 1.82 14.22
C ASP A 51 12.24 1.91 13.43
N ASP A 52 12.85 3.09 13.43
CA ASP A 52 14.09 3.37 12.72
C ASP A 52 15.36 2.91 13.46
N SER A 53 15.22 2.11 14.53
CA SER A 53 16.39 1.58 15.24
C SER A 53 17.21 0.65 14.33
N PRO A 54 18.55 0.62 14.49
CA PRO A 54 19.41 -0.26 13.68
C PRO A 54 19.02 -1.74 13.73
N ALA A 55 18.52 -2.20 14.87
CA ALA A 55 18.06 -3.57 15.05
C ALA A 55 16.81 -3.87 14.20
N ASN A 56 15.83 -2.95 14.18
CA ASN A 56 14.64 -3.10 13.37
C ASN A 56 14.94 -2.95 11.87
N MET A 57 15.81 -2.03 11.47
CA MET A 57 16.28 -1.95 10.08
C MET A 57 16.95 -3.24 9.62
N GLN A 58 17.80 -3.84 10.47
CA GLN A 58 18.44 -5.11 10.17
C GLN A 58 17.41 -6.24 10.07
N ALA A 59 16.47 -6.32 11.01
CA ALA A 59 15.40 -7.32 11.00
C ALA A 59 14.50 -7.18 9.76
N ALA A 60 14.19 -5.96 9.35
CA ALA A 60 13.37 -5.69 8.17
C ALA A 60 14.06 -6.13 6.88
N ARG A 61 15.36 -5.86 6.74
CA ARG A 61 16.16 -6.35 5.60
C ARG A 61 16.28 -7.86 5.59
N ALA A 62 16.53 -8.48 6.74
CA ALA A 62 16.59 -9.94 6.86
C ALA A 62 15.23 -10.58 6.49
N LYS A 63 14.12 -9.97 6.93
CA LYS A 63 12.77 -10.43 6.59
C LYS A 63 12.50 -10.30 5.09
N LEU A 64 12.89 -9.19 4.46
CA LEU A 64 12.74 -9.02 3.01
C LEU A 64 13.57 -10.06 2.24
N ALA A 65 14.82 -10.29 2.65
CA ALA A 65 15.68 -11.31 2.05
C ALA A 65 15.05 -12.71 2.16
N GLN A 66 14.50 -13.06 3.33
CA GLN A 66 13.77 -14.31 3.52
C GLN A 66 12.54 -14.41 2.61
N LEU A 67 11.71 -13.37 2.56
CA LEU A 67 10.51 -13.35 1.72
C LEU A 67 10.86 -13.50 0.23
N ARG A 68 11.95 -12.87 -0.22
CA ARG A 68 12.46 -13.02 -1.59
C ARG A 68 12.96 -14.44 -1.87
N ALA A 69 13.66 -15.05 -0.91
CA ALA A 69 14.12 -16.44 -1.03
C ALA A 69 12.95 -17.45 -1.06
N ASP A 70 11.84 -17.13 -0.40
CA ASP A 70 10.63 -17.95 -0.36
C ASP A 70 9.73 -17.78 -1.60
N ILE A 71 10.09 -16.91 -2.56
CA ILE A 71 9.32 -16.74 -3.80
C ILE A 71 9.34 -18.04 -4.60
N LYS A 72 8.16 -18.62 -4.81
CA LYS A 72 7.99 -19.83 -5.60
C LYS A 72 7.55 -19.47 -7.02
N PRO A 73 8.11 -20.12 -8.06
CA PRO A 73 7.64 -19.92 -9.44
C PRO A 73 6.13 -20.16 -9.55
N GLY A 74 5.42 -19.19 -10.11
CA GLY A 74 3.96 -19.27 -10.30
C GLY A 74 3.12 -19.08 -9.03
N ASP A 75 3.72 -18.74 -7.89
CA ASP A 75 3.00 -18.45 -6.64
C ASP A 75 2.79 -16.92 -6.45
N PRO A 76 1.58 -16.40 -6.77
CA PRO A 76 1.29 -14.97 -6.64
C PRO A 76 1.33 -14.49 -5.19
N VAL A 77 1.04 -15.36 -4.22
CA VAL A 77 1.02 -14.99 -2.80
C VAL A 77 2.43 -14.70 -2.29
N SER A 78 3.40 -15.51 -2.70
CA SER A 78 4.80 -15.30 -2.32
C SER A 78 5.34 -13.96 -2.84
N LEU A 79 5.01 -13.61 -4.08
CA LEU A 79 5.32 -12.31 -4.68
C LEU A 79 4.63 -11.16 -3.94
N MET A 80 3.34 -11.32 -3.63
CA MET A 80 2.56 -10.30 -2.92
C MET A 80 3.13 -10.02 -1.52
N LYS A 81 3.53 -11.05 -0.77
CA LYS A 81 4.17 -10.86 0.55
C LYS A 81 5.48 -10.09 0.46
N ALA A 82 6.35 -10.46 -0.48
CA ALA A 82 7.63 -9.77 -0.67
C ALA A 82 7.42 -8.33 -1.10
N GLY A 83 6.51 -8.09 -2.06
CA GLY A 83 6.18 -6.76 -2.55
C GLY A 83 5.56 -5.86 -1.49
N TYR A 84 4.58 -6.38 -0.73
CA TYR A 84 3.99 -5.68 0.40
C TYR A 84 5.04 -5.26 1.43
N TRP A 85 5.89 -6.19 1.86
CA TRP A 85 6.90 -5.89 2.87
C TRP A 85 7.92 -4.84 2.38
N ALA A 86 8.40 -4.99 1.15
CA ALA A 86 9.32 -4.01 0.55
C ALA A 86 8.69 -2.62 0.51
N GLU A 87 7.45 -2.49 0.00
CA GLU A 87 6.76 -1.21 -0.11
C GLU A 87 6.50 -0.57 1.27
N VAL A 88 6.00 -1.32 2.25
CA VAL A 88 5.75 -0.75 3.58
C VAL A 88 7.06 -0.28 4.21
N MET A 89 8.12 -1.10 4.20
CA MET A 89 9.40 -0.75 4.81
C MET A 89 10.07 0.43 4.09
N HIS A 90 9.88 0.54 2.77
CA HIS A 90 10.31 1.69 1.99
C HIS A 90 9.58 2.97 2.41
N ALA A 91 8.25 2.92 2.45
CA ALA A 91 7.41 4.07 2.71
C ALA A 91 7.59 4.63 4.15
N ILE A 92 7.99 3.80 5.12
CA ILE A 92 8.36 4.24 6.49
C ILE A 92 9.84 4.56 6.67
N GLY A 93 10.66 4.49 5.62
CA GLY A 93 12.09 4.84 5.67
C GLY A 93 12.99 3.81 6.35
N ILE A 94 12.49 2.61 6.64
CA ILE A 94 13.28 1.52 7.27
C ILE A 94 14.16 0.80 6.24
N SER A 95 13.71 0.71 4.98
CA SER A 95 14.45 0.06 3.90
C SER A 95 14.67 0.98 2.69
N PRO A 96 15.86 0.96 2.05
CA PRO A 96 16.05 1.63 0.78
C PRO A 96 15.50 0.84 -0.41
N ASP A 97 15.18 -0.45 -0.24
CA ASP A 97 14.59 -1.28 -1.30
C ASP A 97 13.22 -0.73 -1.70
N SER A 98 13.00 -0.46 -2.99
CA SER A 98 11.77 0.15 -3.51
C SER A 98 11.09 -0.68 -4.61
N ASP A 99 11.46 -1.96 -4.76
CA ASP A 99 10.93 -2.87 -5.79
C ASP A 99 9.58 -3.50 -5.42
N GLY A 100 8.95 -3.00 -4.36
CA GLY A 100 7.69 -3.51 -3.82
C GLY A 100 6.55 -3.49 -4.85
N PRO A 101 6.28 -2.34 -5.50
CA PRO A 101 5.24 -2.24 -6.52
C PRO A 101 5.43 -3.19 -7.70
N GLU A 102 6.66 -3.38 -8.18
CA GLU A 102 6.98 -4.30 -9.27
C GLU A 102 6.69 -5.76 -8.90
N LEU A 103 7.00 -6.17 -7.66
CA LEU A 103 6.68 -7.50 -7.16
C LEU A 103 5.16 -7.73 -7.08
N MET A 104 4.40 -6.72 -6.65
CA MET A 104 2.93 -6.80 -6.57
C MET A 104 2.29 -6.83 -7.98
N LEU A 105 2.83 -6.07 -8.94
CA LEU A 105 2.41 -6.15 -10.35
C LEU A 105 2.67 -7.53 -10.96
N ARG A 106 3.82 -8.15 -10.65
CA ARG A 106 4.11 -9.54 -11.05
C ARG A 106 3.14 -10.53 -10.42
N ALA A 107 2.76 -10.32 -9.16
CA ALA A 107 1.75 -11.14 -8.49
C ALA A 107 0.38 -11.02 -9.19
N LEU A 108 -0.04 -9.79 -9.53
CA LEU A 108 -1.26 -9.51 -10.27
C LEU A 108 -1.24 -10.15 -11.67
N ALA A 109 -0.11 -10.16 -12.36
CA ALA A 109 0.01 -10.79 -13.68
C ALA A 109 -0.30 -12.30 -13.67
N LEU A 110 -0.10 -12.98 -12.52
CA LEU A 110 -0.48 -14.38 -12.32
C LEU A 110 -1.96 -14.55 -11.92
N ARG A 111 -2.65 -13.45 -11.61
CA ARG A 111 -4.07 -13.39 -11.18
C ARG A 111 -4.81 -12.22 -11.88
N PRO A 112 -4.83 -12.15 -13.22
CA PRO A 112 -5.18 -10.92 -13.98
C PRO A 112 -6.66 -10.47 -13.93
N ASN A 113 -7.49 -11.10 -13.10
CA ASN A 113 -8.90 -10.72 -12.88
C ASN A 113 -9.29 -10.90 -11.40
N ASP A 114 -8.33 -10.74 -10.49
CA ASP A 114 -8.55 -10.89 -9.06
C ASP A 114 -8.65 -9.51 -8.39
N ALA A 115 -9.86 -9.17 -7.93
CA ALA A 115 -10.16 -7.87 -7.35
C ALA A 115 -9.29 -7.55 -6.12
N GLU A 116 -8.87 -8.56 -5.36
CA GLU A 116 -8.02 -8.34 -4.18
C GLU A 116 -6.60 -7.94 -4.60
N TYR A 117 -6.07 -8.55 -5.66
CA TYR A 117 -4.74 -8.22 -6.18
C TYR A 117 -4.73 -6.84 -6.83
N GLU A 118 -5.77 -6.50 -7.58
CA GLU A 118 -5.96 -5.16 -8.15
C GLU A 118 -6.03 -4.10 -7.04
N PHE A 119 -6.77 -4.37 -5.95
CA PHE A 119 -6.83 -3.48 -4.80
C PHE A 119 -5.46 -3.26 -4.16
N MET A 120 -4.69 -4.34 -3.92
CA MET A 120 -3.37 -4.24 -3.31
C MET A 120 -2.38 -3.49 -4.20
N VAL A 121 -2.39 -3.71 -5.52
CA VAL A 121 -1.57 -2.92 -6.46
C VAL A 121 -1.99 -1.46 -6.45
N ALA A 122 -3.29 -1.15 -6.40
CA ALA A 122 -3.76 0.22 -6.30
C ALA A 122 -3.17 0.89 -5.06
N LEU A 123 -3.32 0.29 -3.87
CA LEU A 123 -2.81 0.88 -2.64
C LEU A 123 -1.29 1.07 -2.64
N ALA A 124 -0.53 0.17 -3.27
CA ALA A 124 0.91 0.32 -3.38
C ALA A 124 1.32 1.61 -4.12
N HIS A 125 0.49 2.09 -5.06
CA HIS A 125 0.76 3.30 -5.84
C HIS A 125 0.03 4.54 -5.31
N PHE A 126 -0.83 4.40 -4.29
CA PHE A 126 -1.74 5.46 -3.85
C PHE A 126 -1.00 6.77 -3.53
N ASP A 127 0.14 6.69 -2.85
CA ASP A 127 0.86 7.87 -2.36
C ASP A 127 1.80 8.50 -3.41
N HIS A 128 2.20 7.79 -4.47
CA HIS A 128 3.27 8.23 -5.38
C HIS A 128 2.98 8.12 -6.90
N ASP A 129 1.98 7.36 -7.34
CA ASP A 129 1.57 7.27 -8.75
C ASP A 129 0.03 7.22 -8.87
N LYS A 130 -0.57 8.40 -9.03
CA LYS A 130 -2.03 8.55 -9.11
C LYS A 130 -2.63 7.87 -10.34
N ALA A 131 -1.92 7.84 -11.47
CA ALA A 131 -2.45 7.22 -12.68
C ALA A 131 -2.54 5.70 -12.52
N THR A 132 -1.48 5.08 -11.99
CA THR A 132 -1.46 3.64 -11.72
C THR A 132 -2.43 3.26 -10.60
N PHE A 133 -2.49 4.04 -9.51
CA PHE A 133 -3.52 3.88 -8.48
C PHE A 133 -4.91 3.84 -9.09
N GLN A 134 -5.27 4.85 -9.88
CA GLN A 134 -6.64 5.02 -10.38
C GLN A 134 -7.03 3.92 -11.38
N LYS A 135 -6.07 3.48 -12.21
CA LYS A 135 -6.24 2.33 -13.10
C LYS A 135 -6.61 1.05 -12.34
N HIS A 136 -5.79 0.68 -11.36
CA HIS A 136 -5.97 -0.57 -10.61
C HIS A 136 -7.13 -0.48 -9.63
N TRP A 137 -7.40 0.71 -9.06
CA TRP A 137 -8.56 0.98 -8.23
C TRP A 137 -9.87 0.76 -9.00
N ASN A 138 -10.02 1.38 -10.16
CA ASN A 138 -11.20 1.21 -11.01
C ASN A 138 -11.38 -0.27 -11.39
N ARG A 139 -10.27 -0.94 -11.72
CA ARG A 139 -10.31 -2.36 -12.07
C ARG A 139 -10.74 -3.25 -10.89
N ALA A 140 -10.27 -2.97 -9.69
CA ALA A 140 -10.72 -3.64 -8.47
C ALA A 140 -12.23 -3.43 -8.25
N GLN A 141 -12.74 -2.21 -8.46
CA GLN A 141 -14.17 -1.91 -8.35
C GLN A 141 -15.01 -2.68 -9.38
N GLU A 142 -14.56 -2.76 -10.64
CA GLU A 142 -15.25 -3.52 -11.69
C GLU A 142 -15.33 -5.03 -11.38
N LEU A 143 -14.28 -5.59 -10.79
CA LEU A 143 -14.16 -7.03 -10.54
C LEU A 143 -14.77 -7.47 -9.20
N ALA A 144 -14.89 -6.56 -8.23
CA ALA A 144 -15.35 -6.88 -6.89
C ALA A 144 -16.84 -7.29 -6.90
N LYS A 145 -17.11 -8.53 -6.52
CA LYS A 145 -18.49 -9.02 -6.38
C LYS A 145 -19.15 -8.40 -5.13
N PRO A 146 -20.46 -8.12 -5.14
CA PRO A 146 -21.18 -7.68 -3.95
C PRO A 146 -20.94 -8.61 -2.76
N GLY A 147 -20.63 -8.04 -1.59
CA GLY A 147 -20.34 -8.78 -0.36
C GLY A 147 -18.97 -9.45 -0.28
N SER A 148 -18.18 -9.46 -1.35
CA SER A 148 -16.80 -9.98 -1.32
C SER A 148 -15.88 -9.15 -0.40
N VAL A 149 -14.76 -9.73 0.03
CA VAL A 149 -13.76 -9.03 0.83
C VAL A 149 -13.20 -7.81 0.10
N ALA A 150 -12.91 -7.95 -1.20
CA ALA A 150 -12.51 -6.83 -2.05
C ALA A 150 -13.54 -5.68 -2.01
N ALA A 151 -14.83 -5.97 -2.15
CA ALA A 151 -15.88 -4.96 -2.10
C ALA A 151 -15.94 -4.26 -0.73
N GLN A 152 -15.76 -5.00 0.36
CA GLN A 152 -15.74 -4.45 1.71
C GLN A 152 -14.53 -3.53 1.93
N ASN A 153 -13.34 -3.94 1.47
CA ASN A 153 -12.12 -3.15 1.58
C ASN A 153 -12.11 -1.91 0.69
N LEU A 154 -12.67 -1.99 -0.52
CA LEU A 154 -12.92 -0.82 -1.37
C LEU A 154 -13.79 0.22 -0.66
N GLU A 155 -14.86 -0.23 0.00
CA GLU A 155 -15.76 0.67 0.72
C GLU A 155 -15.13 1.27 1.97
N LEU A 156 -14.37 0.47 2.75
CA LEU A 156 -13.62 0.96 3.90
C LEU A 156 -12.60 2.02 3.49
N PHE A 157 -11.83 1.76 2.43
CA PHE A 157 -10.83 2.71 1.96
C PHE A 157 -11.46 4.00 1.44
N ARG A 158 -12.56 3.90 0.69
CA ARG A 158 -13.33 5.07 0.20
C ARG A 158 -13.78 5.99 1.35
N LYS A 159 -14.24 5.41 2.46
CA LYS A 159 -14.60 6.19 3.66
C LYS A 159 -13.37 6.89 4.25
N SER A 160 -12.24 6.19 4.34
CA SER A 160 -10.99 6.78 4.84
C SER A 160 -10.50 7.93 3.95
N LEU A 161 -10.66 7.84 2.63
CA LEU A 161 -10.34 8.95 1.72
C LEU A 161 -11.22 10.19 1.98
N ALA A 162 -12.53 9.98 2.11
CA ALA A 162 -13.47 11.07 2.38
C ALA A 162 -13.15 11.79 3.71
N GLU A 163 -12.76 11.04 4.75
CA GLU A 163 -12.34 11.61 6.03
C GLU A 163 -11.03 12.41 5.93
N ARG A 164 -10.14 12.03 5.00
CA ARG A 164 -8.89 12.74 4.72
C ARG A 164 -9.06 13.94 3.78
N GLY A 165 -10.25 14.17 3.24
CA GLY A 165 -10.52 15.21 2.25
C GLY A 165 -9.86 14.95 0.89
N VAL A 166 -9.65 13.67 0.54
CA VAL A 166 -9.05 13.21 -0.72
C VAL A 166 -10.13 12.63 -1.64
#